data_AF-A0A832GS29-F1
#
_entry.id   AF-A0A832GS29-F1
#
_cell.length_a   1.000
_cell.length_b   1.000
_cell.length_c   1.000
_cell.angle_alpha   90.00
_cell.angle_beta   90.00
_cell.angle_gamma   90.00
#
_symmetry.space_group_name_H-M   'P 1'
#
loop_
_entity.id
_entity.type
_entity.pdbx_description
1 polymer ?
#
loop_
_entity_poly.entity_id
_entity_poly.type
_entity_poly.pdbx_seq_one_letter_code
_entity_poly.pdbx_strand_id
1 'polypeptide(L)'
;MKLPFKVTAILIGSYARGDFNLWSDIDILLLSEDFKANPIDRLNALDIPPGFQVIPLTLKEFEKLLIKKNPMAIEAVNSGVILKDDFKLAERIKASKS
;
A
#
# COMPACT_ATOMS: atom_id res chain seq x y z
N MET A 1 2.91 19.38 1.80
CA MET A 1 2.10 18.99 2.97
C MET A 1 2.86 17.93 3.76
N LYS A 2 3.22 18.17 5.02
CA LYS A 2 3.84 17.16 5.89
C LYS A 2 2.73 16.51 6.70
N LEU A 3 2.54 15.20 6.55
CA LEU A 3 1.65 14.44 7.43
C LEU A 3 2.28 14.37 8.83
N PRO A 4 1.49 14.33 9.90
CA PRO A 4 2.01 14.24 11.27
C PRO A 4 2.63 12.87 11.59
N PHE A 5 2.52 11.90 10.67
CA PHE A 5 3.06 10.55 10.78
C PHE A 5 3.78 10.16 9.49
N LYS A 6 4.67 9.15 9.60
CA LYS A 6 5.36 8.59 8.43
C LYS A 6 4.49 7.56 7.75
N VAL A 7 4.41 7.65 6.42
CA VAL A 7 3.64 6.70 5.63
C VAL A 7 4.26 6.49 4.26
N THR A 8 4.18 5.25 3.78
CA THR A 8 4.39 4.92 2.37
C THR A 8 3.06 4.53 1.77
N ALA A 9 2.66 5.17 0.67
CA ALA A 9 1.43 4.89 -0.05
C ALA A 9 1.78 4.37 -1.44
N ILE A 10 1.22 3.22 -1.80
CA ILE A 10 1.46 2.54 -3.07
C ILE A 10 0.10 2.29 -3.73
N LEU A 11 -0.09 2.85 -4.91
CA LEU A 11 -1.20 2.49 -5.79
C LEU A 11 -0.93 1.10 -6.35
N ILE A 12 -1.90 0.21 -6.23
CA ILE A 12 -1.85 -1.15 -6.77
C ILE A 12 -3.06 -1.38 -7.68
N GLY A 13 -3.22 -2.60 -8.17
CA GLY A 13 -4.41 -2.98 -8.90
C GLY A 13 -4.45 -2.39 -10.30
N SER A 14 -5.65 -2.27 -10.83
CA SER A 14 -5.85 -1.95 -12.23
C SER A 14 -5.39 -0.54 -12.62
N TYR A 15 -5.49 0.41 -11.69
CA TYR A 15 -4.97 1.76 -11.86
C TYR A 15 -3.44 1.80 -11.91
N ALA A 16 -2.75 0.94 -11.15
CA ALA A 16 -1.29 0.84 -11.22
C ALA A 16 -0.81 0.19 -12.52
N ARG A 17 -1.55 -0.81 -13.02
CA ARG A 17 -1.23 -1.53 -14.27
C ARG A 17 -1.68 -0.79 -15.54
N GLY A 18 -2.62 0.15 -15.42
CA GLY A 18 -3.21 0.86 -16.54
C GLY A 18 -4.32 0.09 -17.28
N ASP A 19 -4.87 -0.97 -16.68
CA ASP A 19 -5.94 -1.81 -17.23
C ASP A 19 -7.30 -1.59 -16.54
N PHE A 20 -7.49 -0.45 -15.88
CA PHE A 20 -8.72 -0.06 -15.18
C PHE A 20 -9.89 0.22 -16.12
N ASN A 21 -11.11 0.11 -15.59
CA ASN A 21 -12.35 0.47 -16.27
C ASN A 21 -13.24 1.36 -15.37
N LEU A 22 -14.39 1.79 -15.89
CA LEU A 22 -15.30 2.71 -15.19
C LEU A 22 -15.83 2.17 -13.84
N TRP A 23 -15.79 0.85 -13.65
CA TRP A 23 -16.24 0.17 -12.45
C TRP A 23 -15.09 -0.24 -11.52
N SER A 24 -13.85 0.11 -11.86
CA SER A 24 -12.68 -0.24 -11.04
C SER A 24 -12.55 0.71 -9.86
N ASP A 25 -12.41 0.13 -8.66
CA ASP A 25 -11.95 0.85 -7.48
C ASP A 25 -10.45 1.20 -7.58
N ILE A 26 -10.04 2.24 -6.86
CA ILE A 26 -8.65 2.67 -6.71
C ILE A 26 -8.06 2.00 -5.47
N ASP A 27 -7.23 0.98 -5.69
CA ASP A 27 -6.58 0.22 -4.63
C ASP A 27 -5.32 0.94 -4.10
N ILE A 28 -5.32 1.34 -2.84
CA ILE A 28 -4.18 1.98 -2.18
C ILE A 28 -3.69 1.12 -1.03
N LEU A 29 -2.46 0.64 -1.15
CA LEU A 29 -1.72 0.04 -0.05
C LEU A 29 -1.08 1.14 0.79
N LEU A 30 -1.45 1.20 2.07
CA LEU A 30 -0.96 2.21 3.00
C LEU A 30 -0.08 1.55 4.06
N LEU A 31 1.17 1.97 4.16
CA LEU A 31 2.19 1.37 5.03
C LEU A 31 2.63 2.36 6.10
N SER A 32 2.46 2.00 7.38
CA SER A 32 2.95 2.82 8.51
C SER A 32 3.30 1.98 9.73
N GLU A 33 4.31 2.42 10.50
CA GLU A 33 4.63 1.83 11.81
C GLU A 33 3.65 2.27 12.92
N ASP A 34 2.96 3.39 12.71
CA ASP A 34 2.04 3.97 13.70
C ASP A 34 0.69 3.26 13.77
N PHE A 35 0.47 2.31 12.86
CA PHE A 35 -0.70 1.45 12.87
C PHE A 35 -0.65 0.43 14.02
N LYS A 36 -1.22 0.83 15.17
CA LYS A 36 -1.24 0.04 16.41
C LYS A 36 -2.53 -0.73 16.67
N ALA A 37 -3.65 -0.34 16.07
CA ALA A 37 -4.96 -1.00 16.22
C ALA A 37 -5.11 -2.22 15.29
N ASN A 38 -6.15 -3.04 15.44
CA ASN A 38 -6.43 -4.12 14.48
C ASN A 38 -6.84 -3.53 13.11
N PRO A 39 -6.65 -4.23 11.98
CA PRO A 39 -6.88 -3.69 10.64
C PRO A 39 -8.29 -3.09 10.43
N ILE A 40 -9.31 -3.68 11.05
CA ILE A 40 -10.71 -3.20 11.00
C ILE A 40 -10.86 -1.85 11.72
N ASP A 41 -10.24 -1.69 12.89
CA ASP A 41 -10.28 -0.44 13.66
C ASP A 41 -9.53 0.69 12.93
N ARG A 42 -8.48 0.35 12.17
CA ARG A 42 -7.75 1.31 11.31
C ARG A 42 -8.62 1.81 10.17
N LEU A 43 -9.37 0.91 9.52
CA LEU A 43 -10.29 1.27 8.44
C LEU A 43 -11.47 2.10 8.94
N ASN A 44 -12.06 1.76 10.08
CA ASN A 44 -13.19 2.49 10.66
C ASN A 44 -12.86 3.94 11.05
N ALA A 45 -11.58 4.26 11.26
CA ALA A 45 -11.11 5.61 11.56
C ALA A 45 -10.81 6.45 10.30
N LEU A 46 -10.86 5.85 9.11
CA LEU A 46 -10.59 6.53 7.84
C LEU A 46 -11.91 6.87 7.15
N ASP A 47 -12.10 8.15 6.82
CA ASP A 47 -13.15 8.58 5.90
C ASP A 47 -12.68 8.29 4.47
N ILE A 48 -12.95 7.08 4.00
CA ILE A 48 -12.52 6.59 2.69
C ILE A 48 -13.55 7.05 1.64
N PRO A 49 -13.17 7.88 0.66
CA PRO A 49 -14.09 8.29 -0.38
C PRO A 49 -14.57 7.09 -1.21
N PRO A 50 -15.80 7.16 -1.75
CA PRO A 50 -16.32 6.09 -2.62
C PRO A 50 -15.41 5.89 -3.84
N GLY A 51 -15.24 4.64 -4.26
CA GLY A 51 -14.34 4.26 -5.34
C GLY A 51 -12.89 4.06 -4.91
N PHE A 52 -12.58 4.13 -3.61
CA PHE A 52 -11.25 3.82 -3.07
C PHE A 52 -11.29 2.60 -2.16
N GLN A 53 -10.33 1.72 -2.33
CA GLN A 53 -10.07 0.61 -1.43
C GLN A 53 -8.71 0.84 -0.75
N VAL A 54 -8.72 1.18 0.53
CA VAL A 54 -7.50 1.40 1.30
C VAL A 54 -7.16 0.16 2.12
N ILE A 55 -5.93 -0.32 1.98
CA ILE A 55 -5.42 -1.51 2.67
C ILE A 55 -4.31 -1.07 3.63
N PRO A 56 -4.63 -0.83 4.92
CA PRO A 56 -3.65 -0.38 5.90
C PRO A 56 -2.84 -1.55 6.47
N LEU A 57 -1.54 -1.58 6.22
CA LEU A 57 -0.61 -2.56 6.76
C LEU A 57 0.54 -1.90 7.52
N THR A 58 1.04 -2.58 8.53
CA THR A 58 2.36 -2.28 9.09
C THR A 58 3.46 -2.76 8.14
N LEU A 59 4.66 -2.18 8.25
CA LEU A 59 5.82 -2.67 7.51
C LEU A 59 6.08 -4.18 7.77
N LYS A 60 5.92 -4.62 9.01
CA LYS A 60 6.09 -6.03 9.41
C LYS A 60 5.05 -6.94 8.75
N GLU A 61 3.80 -6.49 8.63
CA GLU A 61 2.75 -7.25 7.92
C GLU A 61 3.07 -7.33 6.43
N PHE A 62 3.50 -6.23 5.82
CA PHE A 62 3.90 -6.20 4.42
C PHE A 62 5.08 -7.13 4.13
N GLU A 63 6.13 -7.12 4.95
CA GLU A 63 7.26 -8.05 4.84
C GLU A 63 6.81 -9.51 4.95
N LYS A 64 5.92 -9.83 5.91
CA LYS A 64 5.36 -11.19 6.02
C LYS A 64 4.58 -11.60 4.77
N LEU A 65 3.81 -10.68 4.16
CA LEU A 65 3.09 -10.95 2.93
C LEU A 65 4.04 -11.18 1.75
N LEU A 66 5.15 -10.44 1.67
CA LEU A 66 6.19 -10.68 0.67
C LEU A 66 6.84 -12.05 0.82
N ILE A 67 7.21 -12.44 2.05
CA ILE A 67 7.78 -13.78 2.33
C ILE A 67 6.79 -14.88 1.91
N LYS A 68 5.49 -14.67 2.16
CA LYS A 68 4.43 -15.61 1.77
C LYS A 68 4.06 -15.55 0.28
N LYS A 69 4.74 -14.72 -0.52
CA LYS A 69 4.42 -14.48 -1.94
C LYS A 69 2.95 -14.13 -2.16
N ASN A 70 2.37 -13.35 -1.25
CA ASN A 70 0.99 -12.90 -1.39
C ASN A 70 0.85 -12.07 -2.69
N PRO A 71 -0.15 -12.36 -3.56
CA PRO A 71 -0.28 -11.70 -4.85
C PRO A 71 -0.28 -10.18 -4.78
N MET A 72 -0.98 -9.59 -3.81
CA MET A 72 -1.06 -8.14 -3.62
C MET A 72 0.30 -7.53 -3.28
N ALA A 73 1.07 -8.17 -2.40
CA ALA A 73 2.38 -7.67 -1.99
C ALA A 73 3.41 -7.80 -3.13
N ILE A 74 3.35 -8.91 -3.88
CA ILE A 74 4.18 -9.11 -5.09
C ILE A 74 3.82 -8.09 -6.17
N GLU A 75 2.53 -7.81 -6.37
CA GLU A 75 2.06 -6.78 -7.29
C GLU A 75 2.54 -5.39 -6.86
N ALA A 76 2.41 -5.02 -5.59
CA ALA A 76 2.89 -3.74 -5.07
C ALA A 76 4.38 -3.53 -5.34
N VAL A 77 5.17 -4.60 -5.32
CA VAL A 77 6.61 -4.60 -5.62
C VAL A 77 6.90 -4.54 -7.12
N ASN A 78 6.11 -5.21 -7.95
CA ASN A 78 6.38 -5.37 -9.38
C ASN A 78 5.79 -4.26 -10.24
N SER A 79 4.53 -3.93 -9.98
CA SER A 79 3.71 -3.03 -10.80
C SER A 79 3.14 -1.87 -10.00
N GLY A 80 3.33 -1.85 -8.67
CA GLY A 80 2.83 -0.78 -7.81
C GLY A 80 3.46 0.58 -8.13
N VAL A 81 2.64 1.63 -8.10
CA VAL A 81 3.07 3.02 -8.29
C VAL A 81 3.18 3.70 -6.95
N ILE A 82 4.39 4.13 -6.59
CA ILE A 82 4.66 4.79 -5.32
C ILE A 82 4.15 6.23 -5.38
N LEU A 83 3.12 6.53 -4.59
CA LEU A 83 2.54 7.87 -4.48
C LEU A 83 3.28 8.71 -3.43
N LYS A 84 3.78 8.05 -2.37
CA LYS A 84 4.56 8.65 -1.28
C LYS A 84 5.41 7.58 -0.63
N ASP A 85 6.64 7.90 -0.25
CA ASP A 85 7.55 6.94 0.38
C ASP A 85 8.43 7.57 1.46
N ASP A 86 7.88 7.68 2.68
CA ASP A 86 8.64 8.20 3.83
C ASP A 86 9.62 7.16 4.40
N PHE A 87 9.40 5.87 4.11
CA PHE A 87 10.22 4.76 4.62
C PHE A 87 11.31 4.31 3.65
N LYS A 88 11.44 4.95 2.48
CA LYS A 88 12.38 4.58 1.40
C LYS A 88 12.26 3.12 0.98
N LEU A 89 11.03 2.61 0.97
CA LEU A 89 10.72 1.26 0.52
C LEU A 89 11.04 1.05 -0.96
N ALA A 90 10.96 2.09 -1.80
CA ALA A 90 11.33 2.04 -3.21
C ALA A 90 12.77 1.54 -3.41
N GLU A 91 13.70 2.06 -2.60
CA GLU A 91 15.12 1.69 -2.66
C GLU A 91 15.33 0.24 -2.21
N ARG A 92 14.64 -0.16 -1.14
CA ARG A 92 14.70 -1.54 -0.61
C ARG A 92 14.16 -2.56 -1.61
N ILE A 93 13.03 -2.25 -2.25
CA ILE A 93 12.41 -3.11 -3.25
C ILE A 93 13.32 -3.27 -4.48
N LYS A 94 14.00 -2.21 -4.91
CA LYS A 94 14.97 -2.29 -6.01
C LYS A 94 16.17 -3.16 -5.64
N ALA A 95 16.70 -3.03 -4.42
CA ALA A 95 17.83 -3.82 -3.94
C ALA A 95 17.50 -5.33 -3.87
N SER A 96 16.26 -5.72 -3.57
CA SER A 96 15.82 -7.12 -3.54
C SER A 96 15.63 -7.76 -4.93
N LYS A 97 15.67 -6.98 -6.02
CA LYS A 97 15.54 -7.47 -7.40
C LYS A 97 16.89 -7.68 -8.10
N SER A 98 18.01 -7.31 -7.47
CA SER A 98 19.38 -7.49 -7.99
C SER A 98 20.03 -8.78 -7.48
#